data_AF-A0A2Z6PVQ5-F1
#
_entry.id   AF-A0A2Z6PVQ5-F1
#
_cell.length_a   1.000
_cell.length_b   1.000
_cell.length_c   1.000
_cell.angle_alpha   90.00
_cell.angle_beta   90.00
_cell.angle_gamma   90.00
#
_symmetry.space_group_name_H-M   'P 1'
#
loop_
_entity.id
_entity.type
_entity.pdbx_description
1 polymer ?
#
loop_
_entity_poly.entity_id
_entity_poly.type
_entity_poly.pdbx_seq_one_letter_code
_entity_poly.pdbx_strand_id
1 'polypeptide(L)'
;VGVVDEPDRDALTQAWKSWMEEYIKVSGKVPPGNESGNVTWTRPQPKKKPDLRLTPGRHVQLTVPLEELVDKLVKENKVVAFIKGSRSAPLCGFSQKVIGILEKEGVDYESVNVLDEDYNYGLRETLKQYSNWPTFPQIFLNGELVGGCDILTSMFEKGEIAGLFKN
;
A
#
# COMPACT_ATOMS: atom_id res chain seq x y z
N VAL A 1 42.45 -2.88 -6.76
CA VAL A 1 41.59 -2.59 -5.59
C VAL A 1 42.16 -1.33 -4.94
N GLY A 2 41.62 -0.17 -5.28
CA GLY A 2 42.04 1.10 -4.69
C GLY A 2 41.29 1.29 -3.39
N VAL A 3 41.98 1.10 -2.27
CA VAL A 3 41.46 1.44 -0.95
C VAL A 3 41.69 2.94 -0.77
N VAL A 4 40.61 3.69 -0.58
CA VAL A 4 40.67 5.12 -0.24
C VAL A 4 40.74 5.22 1.27
N ASP A 5 41.88 5.70 1.79
CA ASP A 5 42.17 5.83 3.23
C ASP A 5 41.30 6.91 3.93
N GLU A 6 40.69 7.82 3.18
CA GLU A 6 39.78 8.86 3.71
C GLU A 6 38.51 8.95 2.85
N PRO A 7 37.33 8.53 3.36
CA PRO A 7 36.12 8.41 2.56
C PRO A 7 35.41 9.77 2.45
N ASP A 8 35.98 10.68 1.66
CA ASP A 8 35.28 11.88 1.21
C ASP A 8 34.34 11.56 0.03
N ARG A 9 33.17 12.21 -0.02
CA ARG A 9 32.14 11.94 -1.04
C ARG A 9 32.65 12.21 -2.45
N ASP A 10 33.50 13.22 -2.63
CA ASP A 10 34.10 13.54 -3.91
C ASP A 10 35.17 12.51 -4.29
N ALA A 11 35.97 12.05 -3.32
CA ALA A 11 36.96 10.98 -3.53
C ALA A 11 36.32 9.66 -3.99
N LEU A 12 35.22 9.25 -3.35
CA LEU A 12 34.45 8.06 -3.76
C LEU A 12 33.83 8.22 -5.16
N THR A 13 33.37 9.42 -5.49
CA THR A 13 32.80 9.72 -6.81
C THR A 13 33.86 9.65 -7.91
N GLN A 14 35.07 10.18 -7.64
CA GLN A 14 36.19 10.13 -8.59
C GLN A 14 36.72 8.70 -8.76
N ALA A 15 36.91 7.97 -7.67
CA ALA A 15 37.34 6.57 -7.72
C ALA A 15 36.36 5.70 -8.52
N TRP A 16 35.05 5.92 -8.35
CA TRP A 16 34.02 5.23 -9.13
C TRP A 16 34.06 5.59 -10.62
N LYS A 17 34.24 6.88 -10.96
CA LYS A 17 34.38 7.34 -12.35
C LYS A 17 35.62 6.75 -13.03
N SER A 18 36.77 6.81 -12.38
CA SER A 18 38.02 6.25 -12.93
C SER A 18 37.90 4.75 -13.15
N TRP A 19 37.29 4.02 -12.21
CA TRP A 19 37.03 2.59 -12.40
C TRP A 19 36.09 2.32 -13.58
N MET A 20 35.01 3.10 -13.74
CA MET A 20 34.12 2.95 -14.89
C MET A 20 34.82 3.22 -16.22
N GLU A 21 35.63 4.27 -16.32
CA GLU A 21 36.38 4.59 -17.55
C GLU A 21 37.37 3.48 -17.91
N GLU A 22 38.09 2.95 -16.92
CA GLU A 22 39.01 1.84 -17.11
C GLU A 22 38.28 0.56 -17.55
N TYR A 23 37.13 0.27 -16.93
CA TYR A 23 36.31 -0.88 -17.28
C TYR A 23 35.74 -0.77 -18.70
N ILE A 24 35.26 0.40 -19.12
CA ILE A 24 34.77 0.65 -20.49
C ILE A 24 35.92 0.49 -21.49
N LYS A 25 37.11 0.98 -21.16
CA LYS A 25 38.30 0.86 -22.02
C LYS A 25 38.75 -0.59 -22.20
N VAL A 26 38.64 -1.42 -21.16
CA VAL A 26 39.05 -2.84 -21.19
C VAL A 26 37.99 -3.73 -21.83
N SER A 27 36.71 -3.52 -21.49
CA SER A 27 35.63 -4.43 -21.89
C SER A 27 34.82 -3.96 -23.10
N GLY A 28 34.93 -2.68 -23.48
CA GLY A 28 34.10 -2.07 -24.53
C GLY A 28 32.61 -1.98 -24.20
N LYS A 29 32.20 -2.33 -22.96
CA LYS A 29 30.82 -2.36 -22.51
C LYS A 29 30.68 -1.58 -21.20
N VAL A 30 29.50 -1.01 -20.99
CA VAL A 30 29.15 -0.44 -19.67
C VAL A 30 29.06 -1.58 -18.64
N PRO A 31 29.43 -1.32 -17.37
CA PRO A 31 29.29 -2.33 -16.33
C PRO A 31 27.82 -2.75 -16.18
N PRO A 32 27.55 -4.04 -15.84
CA PRO A 32 26.20 -4.62 -15.84
C PRO A 32 25.22 -3.89 -14.90
N GLY A 33 25.71 -3.17 -13.90
CA GLY A 33 24.92 -2.31 -13.02
C GLY A 33 24.33 -1.07 -13.70
N ASN A 34 24.94 -0.60 -14.78
CA ASN A 34 24.63 0.68 -15.46
C ASN A 34 24.10 0.50 -16.89
N GLU A 35 23.84 -0.73 -17.31
CA GLU A 35 23.21 -0.99 -18.61
C GLU A 35 21.84 -0.28 -18.69
N SER A 36 21.52 0.31 -19.84
CA SER A 36 20.21 0.95 -20.03
C SER A 36 19.12 -0.11 -19.94
N GLY A 37 18.11 0.13 -19.09
CA GLY A 37 17.09 -0.86 -18.78
C GLY A 37 17.44 -1.80 -17.62
N ASN A 38 18.58 -1.62 -16.94
CA ASN A 38 18.87 -2.39 -15.73
C ASN A 38 17.91 -2.01 -14.58
N VAL A 39 17.05 -2.95 -14.22
CA VAL A 39 16.08 -2.85 -13.12
C VAL A 39 16.53 -3.59 -11.85
N THR A 40 17.79 -4.06 -11.80
CA THR A 40 18.32 -4.86 -10.67
C THR A 40 18.12 -4.20 -9.30
N TRP A 41 18.16 -2.87 -9.24
CA TRP A 41 18.01 -2.10 -8.00
C TRP A 41 16.67 -1.35 -7.89
N THR A 42 15.78 -1.49 -8.87
CA THR A 42 14.43 -0.95 -8.74
C THR A 42 13.59 -1.88 -7.88
N ARG A 43 13.17 -1.41 -6.71
CA ARG A 43 12.22 -2.13 -5.87
C ARG A 43 10.94 -2.36 -6.69
N PRO A 44 10.50 -3.61 -6.91
CA PRO A 44 9.28 -3.87 -7.65
C PRO A 44 8.13 -3.18 -6.93
N GLN A 45 7.34 -2.40 -7.68
CA GLN A 45 6.11 -1.84 -7.14
C GLN A 45 5.17 -3.01 -6.81
N PRO A 46 4.61 -3.07 -5.59
CA PRO A 46 3.63 -4.11 -5.26
C PRO A 46 2.49 -4.05 -6.27
N LYS A 47 2.13 -5.19 -6.86
CA LYS A 47 1.01 -5.26 -7.82
C LYS A 47 -0.26 -4.79 -7.10
N LYS A 48 -0.91 -3.75 -7.63
CA LYS A 48 -2.17 -3.23 -7.07
C LYS A 48 -3.23 -4.32 -7.18
N LYS A 49 -3.71 -4.83 -6.04
CA LYS A 49 -4.82 -5.78 -5.99
C LYS A 49 -6.13 -5.10 -6.44
N PRO A 50 -7.01 -5.79 -7.17
CA PRO A 50 -8.34 -5.27 -7.47
C PRO A 50 -9.17 -5.17 -6.19
N ASP A 51 -10.14 -4.25 -6.14
CA ASP A 51 -11.02 -4.12 -4.98
C ASP A 51 -11.87 -5.37 -4.77
N LEU A 52 -12.03 -5.76 -3.51
CA LEU A 52 -12.71 -6.98 -3.13
C LEU A 52 -14.23 -6.77 -3.14
N ARG A 53 -14.95 -7.71 -3.78
CA ARG A 53 -16.42 -7.71 -3.87
C ARG A 53 -16.97 -8.66 -2.81
N LEU A 54 -17.79 -8.14 -1.90
CA LEU A 54 -18.33 -8.94 -0.80
C LEU A 54 -19.54 -9.78 -1.22
N THR A 55 -20.32 -9.32 -2.21
CA THR A 55 -21.51 -10.04 -2.66
C THR A 55 -21.42 -10.40 -4.14
N PRO A 56 -22.06 -11.51 -4.57
CA PRO A 56 -22.12 -11.90 -5.98
C PRO A 56 -23.02 -11.00 -6.85
N GLY A 57 -23.68 -9.99 -6.27
CA GLY A 57 -24.50 -9.01 -6.98
C GLY A 57 -25.80 -8.67 -6.26
N ARG A 58 -26.35 -7.49 -6.55
CA ARG A 58 -27.52 -6.87 -5.90
C ARG A 58 -28.80 -7.71 -5.89
N HIS A 59 -28.95 -8.62 -6.84
CA HIS A 59 -30.14 -9.46 -7.01
C HIS A 59 -29.98 -10.89 -6.49
N VAL A 60 -28.87 -11.19 -5.82
CA VAL A 60 -28.60 -12.53 -5.27
C VAL A 60 -28.89 -12.50 -3.78
N GLN A 61 -29.75 -13.41 -3.31
CA GLN A 61 -29.93 -13.61 -1.87
C GLN A 61 -28.65 -14.15 -1.25
N LEU A 62 -28.11 -13.42 -0.28
CA LEU A 62 -26.98 -13.87 0.52
C LEU A 62 -27.44 -14.99 1.46
N THR A 63 -26.66 -16.07 1.51
CA THR A 63 -26.88 -17.17 2.45
C THR A 63 -26.48 -16.81 3.88
N VAL A 64 -25.58 -15.83 4.03
CA VAL A 64 -25.04 -15.35 5.31
C VAL A 64 -25.25 -13.84 5.44
N PRO A 65 -25.44 -13.30 6.65
CA PRO A 65 -25.58 -11.87 6.86
C PRO A 65 -24.31 -11.12 6.48
N LEU A 66 -24.46 -9.86 6.04
CA LEU A 66 -23.35 -9.04 5.57
C LEU A 66 -22.32 -8.76 6.67
N GLU A 67 -22.76 -8.67 7.92
CA GLU A 67 -21.89 -8.51 9.10
C GLU A 67 -20.90 -9.67 9.23
N GLU A 68 -21.34 -10.92 9.05
CA GLU A 68 -20.47 -12.09 9.11
C GLU A 68 -19.45 -12.10 7.96
N LEU A 69 -19.82 -11.61 6.78
CA LEU A 69 -18.89 -11.47 5.66
C LEU A 69 -17.81 -10.42 5.94
N VAL A 70 -18.21 -9.29 6.52
CA VAL A 70 -17.27 -8.25 6.97
C VAL A 70 -16.34 -8.80 8.04
N ASP A 71 -16.89 -9.46 9.06
CA ASP A 71 -16.14 -10.06 10.16
C ASP A 71 -15.11 -11.08 9.67
N LYS A 72 -15.53 -11.95 8.74
CA LYS A 72 -14.63 -12.91 8.10
C LYS A 72 -13.53 -12.20 7.30
N LEU A 73 -13.89 -11.17 6.52
CA LEU A 73 -12.92 -10.43 5.70
C LEU A 73 -11.83 -9.77 6.56
N VAL A 74 -12.22 -9.08 7.63
CA VAL A 74 -11.28 -8.37 8.51
C VAL A 74 -10.41 -9.32 9.34
N LYS A 75 -10.86 -10.56 9.59
CA LYS A 75 -10.09 -11.60 10.29
C LYS A 75 -9.16 -12.38 9.36
N GLU A 76 -9.56 -12.63 8.12
CA GLU A 76 -8.74 -13.35 7.13
C GLU A 76 -7.60 -12.49 6.60
N ASN A 77 -7.79 -11.17 6.53
CA ASN A 77 -6.81 -10.25 5.96
C ASN A 77 -6.17 -9.40 7.06
N LYS A 78 -4.85 -9.28 7.00
CA LYS A 78 -4.08 -8.48 7.96
C LYS A 78 -4.53 -7.02 7.97
N VAL A 79 -4.71 -6.41 6.80
CA VAL A 79 -5.12 -5.01 6.66
C VAL A 79 -6.27 -4.92 5.66
N VAL A 80 -7.37 -4.31 6.08
CA VAL A 80 -8.54 -4.06 5.22
C VAL A 80 -8.92 -2.59 5.30
N ALA A 81 -9.04 -1.95 4.15
CA ALA A 81 -9.42 -0.55 4.01
C ALA A 81 -10.79 -0.43 3.33
N PHE A 82 -11.79 0.00 4.09
CA PHE A 82 -13.10 0.34 3.56
C PHE A 82 -13.09 1.80 3.10
N ILE A 83 -13.14 1.99 1.78
CA ILE A 83 -12.95 3.29 1.12
C ILE A 83 -14.13 3.66 0.24
N LYS A 84 -14.23 4.96 -0.10
CA LYS A 84 -15.20 5.49 -1.06
C LYS A 84 -14.56 5.55 -2.45
N GLY A 85 -15.03 4.71 -3.37
CA GLY A 85 -14.39 4.48 -4.66
C GLY A 85 -13.42 3.29 -4.60
N SER A 86 -12.48 3.24 -5.53
CA SER A 86 -11.48 2.17 -5.61
C SER A 86 -10.07 2.67 -5.31
N ARG A 87 -9.14 1.73 -5.12
CA ARG A 87 -7.70 2.06 -5.03
C ARG A 87 -7.19 2.77 -6.30
N SER A 88 -7.74 2.43 -7.47
CA SER A 88 -7.36 3.04 -8.75
C SER A 88 -8.10 4.36 -9.04
N ALA A 89 -9.33 4.50 -8.55
CA ALA A 89 -10.19 5.65 -8.76
C ALA A 89 -10.90 6.02 -7.44
N PRO A 90 -10.18 6.68 -6.50
CA PRO A 90 -10.79 7.14 -5.26
C PRO A 90 -11.80 8.26 -5.55
N LEU A 91 -12.97 8.17 -4.94
CA LEU A 91 -14.07 9.15 -5.13
C LEU A 91 -14.16 10.16 -3.98
N CYS A 92 -13.21 10.10 -3.04
CA CYS A 92 -13.18 10.95 -1.86
C CYS A 92 -11.73 11.31 -1.49
N GLY A 93 -11.46 12.60 -1.23
CA GLY A 93 -10.13 13.06 -0.85
C GLY A 93 -9.58 12.40 0.43
N PHE A 94 -10.46 12.06 1.38
CA PHE A 94 -10.06 11.31 2.58
C PHE A 94 -9.64 9.87 2.24
N SER A 95 -10.34 9.21 1.32
CA SER A 95 -9.94 7.88 0.84
C SER A 95 -8.63 7.94 0.06
N GLN A 96 -8.42 8.96 -0.78
CA GLN A 96 -7.18 9.16 -1.50
C GLN A 96 -5.98 9.37 -0.56
N LYS A 97 -6.16 10.14 0.52
CA LYS A 97 -5.12 10.33 1.54
C LYS A 97 -4.73 9.00 2.21
N VAL A 98 -5.71 8.20 2.63
CA VAL A 98 -5.47 6.89 3.26
C VAL A 98 -4.74 5.94 2.31
N ILE A 99 -5.18 5.84 1.05
CA ILE A 99 -4.50 5.04 0.02
C ILE A 99 -3.04 5.50 -0.12
N GLY A 100 -2.80 6.80 -0.21
CA GLY A 100 -1.46 7.36 -0.35
C GLY A 100 -0.55 7.04 0.84
N ILE A 101 -1.07 7.09 2.07
CA ILE A 101 -0.32 6.72 3.28
C ILE A 101 0.06 5.23 3.23
N LEU A 102 -0.91 4.34 2.96
CA LEU A 102 -0.67 2.89 2.91
C LEU A 102 0.31 2.51 1.79
N GLU A 103 0.20 3.15 0.61
CA GLU A 103 1.11 2.91 -0.51
C GLU A 103 2.53 3.42 -0.22
N LYS A 104 2.67 4.58 0.44
CA LYS A 104 3.97 5.15 0.82
C LYS A 104 4.71 4.27 1.84
N GLU A 105 3.97 3.66 2.75
CA GLU A 105 4.50 2.74 3.75
C GLU A 105 4.75 1.33 3.18
N GLY A 106 4.29 1.08 1.95
CA GLY A 106 4.47 -0.22 1.27
C GLY A 106 3.69 -1.35 1.93
N VAL A 107 2.57 -1.03 2.58
CA VAL A 107 1.71 -1.99 3.26
C VAL A 107 0.88 -2.75 2.23
N ASP A 108 0.80 -4.07 2.38
CA ASP A 108 -0.15 -4.89 1.63
C ASP A 108 -1.51 -4.86 2.34
N TYR A 109 -2.55 -4.44 1.62
CA TYR A 109 -3.91 -4.29 2.15
C TYR A 109 -4.95 -4.61 1.10
N GLU A 110 -6.10 -5.07 1.56
CA GLU A 110 -7.30 -5.24 0.73
C GLU A 110 -8.14 -3.96 0.80
N SER A 111 -8.65 -3.51 -0.36
CA SER A 111 -9.58 -2.38 -0.42
C SER A 111 -10.98 -2.84 -0.79
N VAL A 112 -11.99 -2.26 -0.11
CA VAL A 112 -13.40 -2.52 -0.40
C VAL A 112 -14.10 -1.20 -0.66
N ASN A 113 -14.76 -1.11 -1.82
CA ASN A 113 -15.53 0.07 -2.19
C ASN A 113 -16.90 0.05 -1.51
N VAL A 114 -17.11 0.93 -0.53
CA VAL A 114 -18.39 1.02 0.20
C VAL A 114 -19.50 1.71 -0.60
N LEU A 115 -19.18 2.32 -1.74
CA LEU A 115 -20.17 2.95 -2.62
C LEU A 115 -20.66 2.01 -3.73
N ASP A 116 -20.15 0.78 -3.79
CA ASP A 116 -20.54 -0.20 -4.78
C ASP A 116 -21.92 -0.79 -4.40
N GLU A 117 -23.00 -0.18 -4.88
CA GLU A 117 -24.36 -0.65 -4.62
C GLU A 117 -24.69 -1.95 -5.38
N ASP A 118 -23.89 -2.33 -6.38
CA ASP A 118 -24.12 -3.54 -7.16
C ASP A 118 -23.53 -4.78 -6.46
N TYR A 119 -22.34 -4.64 -5.86
CA TYR A 119 -21.63 -5.74 -5.20
C TYR A 119 -21.52 -5.62 -3.69
N ASN A 120 -21.86 -4.46 -3.11
CA ASN A 120 -21.75 -4.18 -1.67
C ASN A 120 -22.98 -3.42 -1.13
N TYR A 121 -24.18 -3.75 -1.63
CA TYR A 121 -25.44 -3.13 -1.19
C TYR A 121 -25.62 -3.20 0.33
N GLY A 122 -25.88 -2.06 0.97
CA GLY A 122 -26.08 -1.97 2.42
C GLY A 122 -24.80 -1.97 3.27
N LEU A 123 -23.61 -2.19 2.66
CA LEU A 123 -22.34 -2.30 3.40
C LEU A 123 -22.03 -1.09 4.27
N ARG A 124 -22.39 0.12 3.82
CA ARG A 124 -22.14 1.35 4.59
C ARG A 124 -22.85 1.38 5.93
N GLU A 125 -24.11 1.01 5.94
CA GLU A 125 -24.91 1.04 7.17
C GLU A 125 -24.50 -0.11 8.09
N THR A 126 -24.25 -1.29 7.52
CA THR A 126 -23.71 -2.44 8.25
C THR A 126 -22.36 -2.12 8.90
N LEU A 127 -21.42 -1.51 8.17
CA LEU A 127 -20.10 -1.16 8.72
C LEU A 127 -20.19 -0.13 9.84
N LYS A 128 -21.05 0.88 9.72
CA LYS A 128 -21.25 1.87 10.80
C LYS A 128 -21.71 1.22 12.10
N GLN A 129 -22.59 0.23 12.00
CA GLN A 129 -23.09 -0.52 13.15
C GLN A 129 -22.02 -1.48 13.70
N TYR A 130 -21.38 -2.25 12.83
CA TYR A 130 -20.34 -3.22 13.19
C TYR A 130 -19.13 -2.56 13.87
N SER A 131 -18.61 -1.47 13.30
CA SER A 131 -17.41 -0.80 13.79
C SER A 131 -17.71 0.28 14.85
N ASN A 132 -18.99 0.55 15.11
CA ASN A 132 -19.45 1.69 15.90
C ASN A 132 -18.79 3.02 15.49
N TRP A 133 -18.49 3.16 14.19
CA TRP A 133 -17.75 4.30 13.64
C TRP A 133 -18.54 4.99 12.52
N PRO A 134 -18.85 6.30 12.62
CA PRO A 134 -19.79 6.95 11.72
C PRO A 134 -19.20 7.39 10.38
N THR A 135 -17.86 7.47 10.26
CA THR A 135 -17.18 8.07 9.10
C THR A 135 -16.44 7.04 8.25
N PHE A 136 -16.11 7.43 7.02
CA PHE A 136 -15.28 6.66 6.09
C PHE A 136 -14.20 7.57 5.51
N PRO A 137 -13.00 7.06 5.20
CA PRO A 137 -12.59 5.63 5.20
C PRO A 137 -12.45 5.01 6.60
N GLN A 138 -12.58 3.69 6.70
CA GLN A 138 -12.34 2.89 7.92
C GLN A 138 -11.24 1.85 7.65
N ILE A 139 -10.26 1.76 8.54
CA ILE A 139 -9.10 0.88 8.40
C ILE A 139 -9.12 -0.15 9.52
N PHE A 140 -9.08 -1.42 9.14
CA PHE A 140 -8.98 -2.55 10.05
C PHE A 140 -7.59 -3.18 9.95
N LEU A 141 -7.08 -3.62 11.10
CA LEU A 141 -5.82 -4.34 11.25
C LEU A 141 -6.09 -5.56 12.14
N ASN A 142 -5.80 -6.77 11.64
CA ASN A 142 -5.98 -8.02 12.39
C ASN A 142 -7.38 -8.18 13.01
N GLY A 143 -8.43 -7.75 12.30
CA GLY A 143 -9.80 -7.77 12.79
C GLY A 143 -10.22 -6.60 13.68
N GLU A 144 -9.30 -5.71 14.07
CA GLU A 144 -9.60 -4.55 14.92
C GLU A 144 -9.65 -3.24 14.13
N LEU A 145 -10.57 -2.35 14.49
CA LEU A 145 -10.65 -1.02 13.88
C LEU A 145 -9.49 -0.15 14.40
N VAL A 146 -8.61 0.27 13.48
CA VAL A 146 -7.54 1.25 13.78
C VAL A 146 -8.12 2.66 13.81
N GLY A 147 -9.03 2.97 12.88
CA GLY A 147 -9.69 4.26 12.81
C GLY A 147 -9.97 4.74 11.39
N GLY A 148 -10.15 6.06 11.25
CA GLY A 148 -10.40 6.71 9.96
C GLY A 148 -9.22 7.51 9.41
N CYS A 149 -9.50 8.37 8.43
CA CYS A 149 -8.47 9.18 7.74
C CYS A 149 -7.65 10.06 8.69
N ASP A 150 -8.28 10.73 9.66
CA ASP A 150 -7.61 11.70 10.53
C ASP A 150 -6.65 11.00 11.50
N ILE A 151 -7.09 9.88 12.08
CA ILE A 151 -6.26 9.04 12.96
C ILE A 151 -5.06 8.51 12.18
N LEU A 152 -5.29 7.96 10.99
CA LEU A 152 -4.20 7.44 10.15
C LEU A 152 -3.23 8.55 9.73
N THR A 153 -3.73 9.73 9.39
CA THR A 153 -2.86 10.87 9.05
C THR A 153 -2.03 11.31 10.25
N SER A 154 -2.62 11.38 11.44
CA SER A 154 -1.87 11.75 12.66
C SER A 154 -0.81 10.71 13.02
N MET A 155 -1.13 9.41 12.94
CA MET A 155 -0.16 8.34 13.21
C MET A 155 0.95 8.32 12.15
N PHE A 156 0.64 8.68 10.90
CA PHE A 156 1.63 8.84 9.84
C PHE A 156 2.62 9.97 10.16
N GLU A 157 2.13 11.13 10.55
CA GLU A 157 2.96 12.30 10.91
C GLU A 157 3.87 12.02 12.11
N LYS A 158 3.40 11.21 13.06
CA LYS A 158 4.18 10.76 14.22
C LYS A 158 5.16 9.63 13.93
N GLY A 159 5.09 9.01 12.75
CA GLY A 159 5.91 7.85 12.38
C GLY A 159 5.51 6.53 13.07
N GLU A 160 4.35 6.47 13.72
CA GLU A 160 3.86 5.29 14.45
C GLU A 160 3.29 4.22 13.50
N ILE A 161 2.86 4.62 12.31
CA ILE A 161 2.27 3.72 11.29
C ILE A 161 3.24 2.63 10.82
N ALA A 162 4.51 2.97 10.64
CA ALA A 162 5.49 2.03 10.13
C ALA A 162 5.66 0.81 11.06
N GLY A 163 5.53 1.02 12.38
CA GLY A 163 5.57 -0.06 13.38
C GLY A 163 4.27 -0.87 13.41
N LEU A 164 3.13 -0.20 13.21
CA LEU A 164 1.80 -0.81 13.28
C LEU A 164 1.62 -1.91 12.22
N PHE A 165 2.08 -1.68 10.98
CA PHE A 165 1.87 -2.62 9.87
C PHE A 165 3.00 -3.66 9.68
N LYS A 166 4.16 -3.45 10.31
CA LYS A 166 5.33 -4.34 10.19
C LYS A 166 5.27 -5.59 11.08
N ASN A 167 4.42 -5.61 12.10
CA ASN A 167 4.22 -6.77 12.99
C ASN A 167 3.24 -7.76 12.39
#